data_AF-A0A6D2IQA5-F1
#
_entry.id   AF-A0A6D2IQA5-F1
#
_cell.length_a   1.000
_cell.length_b   1.000
_cell.length_c   1.000
_cell.angle_alpha   90.00
_cell.angle_beta   90.00
_cell.angle_gamma   90.00
#
_symmetry.space_group_name_H-M   'P 1'
#
loop_
_entity.id
_entity.type
_entity.pdbx_description
1 polymer ?
#
loop_
_entity_poly.entity_id
_entity_poly.type
_entity_poly.pdbx_seq_one_letter_code
_entity_poly.pdbx_strand_id
1 'polypeptide(L)'
;MHRRLDEFDSKIHRVTSSAPELTKALADTRRSPLTARIRRIQLHNRVRLKIEPFAGDKDPKKWLTAFNLAMTREKYDSLDERDANYCQVFVEHMTKEALVWFSNLSVETIDNFDDLTNAFLKHYSMNMTRITRNMFTMTQSKGEPLREFIGRFKNETLDLDDMPDIVPLEALRNGLSYNSKFKEDLSLRPSTTLEDALHRSQNYIFLKEDKDFYAEKHGVKRSFPFTEMTAPRIIGT
;
A
#
# COMPACT_ATOMS: atom_id res chain seq x y z
N MET A 1 -12.27 -13.22 -54.30
CA MET A 1 -12.30 -11.75 -54.12
C MET A 1 -12.82 -11.30 -52.75
N HIS A 2 -13.63 -12.07 -52.03
CA HIS A 2 -14.23 -11.65 -50.74
C HIS A 2 -13.25 -11.48 -49.56
N ARG A 3 -12.24 -12.35 -49.44
CA ARG A 3 -11.31 -12.35 -48.28
C ARG A 3 -10.48 -11.06 -48.09
N ARG A 4 -10.26 -10.29 -49.16
CA ARG A 4 -9.52 -9.02 -49.10
C ARG A 4 -10.36 -7.84 -48.62
N LEU A 5 -11.68 -7.90 -48.79
CA LEU A 5 -12.61 -6.88 -48.29
C LEU A 5 -12.80 -7.05 -46.78
N ASP A 6 -12.96 -8.29 -46.31
CA ASP A 6 -13.09 -8.58 -44.88
C ASP A 6 -11.85 -8.16 -44.06
N GLU A 7 -10.66 -8.33 -44.64
CA GLU A 7 -9.39 -7.94 -44.01
C GLU A 7 -9.17 -6.41 -44.02
N PHE A 8 -9.71 -5.74 -45.03
CA PHE A 8 -9.71 -4.27 -45.13
C PHE A 8 -10.69 -3.66 -44.14
N ASP A 9 -11.92 -4.17 -44.08
CA ASP A 9 -12.95 -3.72 -43.12
C ASP A 9 -12.54 -4.02 -41.67
N SER A 10 -11.90 -5.16 -41.40
CA SER A 10 -11.34 -5.48 -40.09
C SER A 10 -10.23 -4.52 -39.66
N LYS A 11 -9.35 -4.10 -40.60
CA LYS A 11 -8.33 -3.07 -40.33
C LYS A 11 -8.94 -1.68 -40.14
N ILE A 12 -9.96 -1.31 -40.92
CA ILE A 12 -10.67 -0.03 -40.77
C ILE A 12 -11.40 0.01 -39.42
N HIS A 13 -12.12 -1.05 -39.03
CA HIS A 13 -12.76 -1.13 -37.72
C HIS A 13 -11.75 -1.06 -36.56
N ARG A 14 -10.56 -1.64 -36.70
CA ARG A 14 -9.48 -1.55 -35.68
C ARG A 14 -8.87 -0.15 -35.60
N VAL A 15 -8.69 0.55 -36.72
CA VAL A 15 -8.17 1.93 -36.78
C VAL A 15 -9.21 2.95 -36.29
N THR A 16 -10.49 2.75 -36.64
CA THR A 16 -11.60 3.60 -36.18
C THR A 16 -11.94 3.37 -34.71
N SER A 17 -11.73 2.17 -34.15
CA SER A 17 -11.90 1.89 -32.72
C SER A 17 -10.77 2.45 -31.84
N SER A 18 -9.55 2.55 -32.36
CA SER A 18 -8.38 3.03 -31.61
C SER A 18 -8.21 4.56 -31.65
N ALA A 19 -8.78 5.25 -32.65
CA ALA A 19 -8.73 6.73 -32.72
C ALA A 19 -9.45 7.44 -31.54
N PRO A 20 -10.65 7.02 -31.08
CA PRO A 20 -11.29 7.59 -29.90
C PRO A 20 -10.48 7.40 -28.62
N GLU A 21 -9.83 6.25 -28.45
CA GLU A 21 -9.00 5.93 -27.29
C GLU A 21 -7.71 6.76 -27.28
N LEU A 22 -7.06 6.93 -28.43
CA LEU A 22 -5.88 7.78 -28.59
C LEU A 22 -6.20 9.26 -28.37
N THR A 23 -7.32 9.75 -28.91
CA THR A 23 -7.75 11.15 -28.69
C THR A 23 -8.11 11.41 -27.24
N LYS A 24 -8.74 10.45 -26.55
CA LYS A 24 -9.00 10.52 -25.11
C LYS A 24 -7.70 10.52 -24.29
N ALA A 25 -6.78 9.61 -24.58
CA ALA A 25 -5.47 9.57 -23.91
C ALA A 25 -4.68 10.87 -24.11
N LEU A 26 -4.69 11.43 -25.33
CA LEU A 26 -4.09 12.74 -25.61
C LEU A 26 -4.78 13.88 -24.87
N ALA A 27 -6.11 13.88 -24.79
CA ALA A 27 -6.86 14.86 -24.00
C ALA A 27 -6.51 14.76 -22.51
N ASP A 28 -6.41 13.55 -21.96
CA ASP A 28 -6.05 13.31 -20.57
C ASP A 28 -4.61 13.77 -20.26
N THR A 29 -3.64 13.61 -21.17
CA THR A 29 -2.27 14.16 -21.00
C THR A 29 -2.21 15.69 -21.00
N ARG A 30 -3.22 16.38 -21.54
CA ARG A 30 -3.30 17.85 -21.57
C ARG A 30 -4.01 18.43 -20.35
N ARG A 31 -4.65 17.59 -19.52
CA ARG A 31 -5.32 18.00 -18.29
C ARG A 31 -4.26 18.25 -17.24
N SER A 32 -4.32 19.42 -16.62
CA SER A 32 -3.42 19.77 -15.52
C SER A 32 -4.25 20.25 -14.34
N PRO A 33 -3.96 19.74 -13.13
CA PRO A 33 -4.52 20.31 -11.90
C PRO A 33 -4.09 21.77 -11.67
N LEU A 34 -2.95 22.19 -12.22
CA LEU A 34 -2.48 23.57 -12.13
C LEU A 34 -3.30 24.49 -13.01
N THR A 35 -3.70 25.65 -12.47
CA THR A 35 -4.39 26.68 -13.25
C THR A 35 -3.53 27.18 -14.41
N ALA A 36 -4.19 27.70 -15.46
CA ALA A 36 -3.48 28.29 -16.59
C ALA A 36 -2.53 29.44 -16.17
N ARG A 37 -2.86 30.17 -15.10
CA ARG A 37 -2.03 31.22 -14.51
C ARG A 37 -0.67 30.69 -14.08
N ILE A 38 -0.68 29.64 -13.26
CA ILE A 38 0.53 28.96 -12.77
C ILE A 38 1.36 28.35 -13.91
N ARG A 39 0.70 27.76 -14.92
CA ARG A 39 1.39 27.09 -16.04
C ARG A 39 2.04 28.04 -17.05
N ARG A 40 1.52 29.26 -17.18
CA ARG A 40 1.98 30.23 -18.21
C ARG A 40 3.22 31.01 -17.79
N ILE A 41 3.52 31.05 -16.49
CA ILE A 41 4.71 31.74 -15.98
C ILE A 41 5.95 30.95 -16.36
N GLN A 42 6.83 31.59 -17.14
CA GLN A 42 8.11 30.99 -17.53
C GLN A 42 9.13 31.15 -16.41
N LEU A 43 9.65 30.03 -15.93
CA LEU A 43 10.64 29.99 -14.87
C LEU A 43 12.03 30.24 -15.46
N HIS A 44 12.62 31.39 -15.13
CA HIS A 44 13.87 31.87 -15.74
C HIS A 44 15.14 31.34 -15.04
N ASN A 45 15.02 30.79 -13.83
CA ASN A 45 16.13 30.22 -13.04
C ASN A 45 15.74 28.89 -12.41
N ARG A 46 15.88 27.78 -13.15
CA ARG A 46 15.64 26.43 -12.60
C ARG A 46 16.86 25.93 -11.84
N VAL A 47 17.02 26.32 -10.58
CA VAL A 47 18.04 25.69 -9.74
C VAL A 47 17.60 24.24 -9.47
N ARG A 48 18.44 23.29 -9.86
CA ARG A 48 18.16 21.87 -9.60
C ARG A 48 18.22 21.63 -8.09
N LEU A 49 17.07 21.48 -7.45
CA LEU A 49 17.01 21.17 -6.04
C LEU A 49 17.71 19.82 -5.78
N LYS A 50 18.48 19.77 -4.70
CA LYS A 50 19.10 18.53 -4.21
C LYS A 50 18.20 17.93 -3.13
N ILE A 51 16.95 17.65 -3.47
CA ILE A 51 16.01 16.94 -2.62
C ILE A 51 15.67 15.60 -3.25
N GLU A 52 15.42 14.60 -2.42
CA GLU A 52 14.96 13.31 -2.92
C GLU A 52 13.52 13.43 -3.43
N PRO A 53 13.18 12.78 -4.55
CA PRO A 53 11.80 12.72 -5.00
C PRO A 53 10.88 12.06 -3.98
N PHE A 54 9.61 12.47 -3.99
CA PHE A 54 8.56 11.89 -3.16
C PHE A 54 7.80 10.84 -3.97
N ALA A 55 7.78 9.59 -3.51
CA ALA A 55 7.02 8.51 -4.14
C ALA A 55 5.64 8.30 -3.49
N GLY A 56 5.45 8.74 -2.24
CA GLY A 56 4.23 8.52 -1.46
C GLY A 56 4.42 7.71 -0.17
N ASP A 57 5.64 7.27 0.07
CA ASP A 57 6.13 6.34 1.10
C ASP A 57 6.80 7.04 2.31
N LYS A 58 7.17 8.31 2.15
CA LYS A 58 7.85 9.10 3.19
C LYS A 58 6.88 9.91 4.03
N ASP A 59 7.33 10.40 5.18
CA ASP A 59 6.56 11.35 5.97
C ASP A 59 6.31 12.65 5.16
N PRO A 60 5.05 12.97 4.81
CA PRO A 60 4.74 14.11 3.95
C PRO A 60 5.12 15.44 4.60
N LYS A 61 5.08 15.57 5.93
CA LYS A 61 5.44 16.80 6.64
C LYS A 61 6.95 17.01 6.64
N LYS A 62 7.73 15.94 6.88
CA LYS A 62 9.19 16.02 6.82
C LYS A 62 9.66 16.37 5.41
N TRP A 63 9.12 15.70 4.40
CA TRP A 63 9.48 15.97 3.01
C TRP A 63 9.10 17.39 2.58
N LEU A 64 7.89 17.87 2.91
CA LEU A 64 7.47 19.25 2.63
C LEU A 64 8.37 20.29 3.33
N THR A 65 8.81 20.00 4.55
CA THR A 65 9.75 20.88 5.28
C THR A 65 11.09 20.98 4.56
N ALA A 66 11.64 19.84 4.10
CA ALA A 66 12.88 19.81 3.32
C ALA A 66 12.73 20.53 1.97
N PHE A 67 11.61 20.33 1.28
CA PHE A 67 11.26 21.04 0.05
C PHE A 67 11.26 22.55 0.27
N ASN A 68 10.51 23.03 1.28
CA ASN A 68 10.42 24.45 1.58
C ASN A 68 11.79 25.06 1.88
N LEU A 69 12.62 24.40 2.70
CA LEU A 69 13.97 24.86 3.02
C LEU A 69 14.88 24.96 1.78
N ALA A 70 14.72 24.04 0.82
CA ALA A 70 15.48 24.07 -0.41
C ALA A 70 15.05 25.25 -1.32
N MET A 71 13.75 25.56 -1.33
CA MET A 71 13.18 26.64 -2.14
C MET A 71 13.44 28.06 -1.59
N THR A 72 13.66 28.23 -0.28
CA THR A 72 13.90 29.55 0.37
C THR A 72 15.15 30.29 -0.16
N ARG A 73 15.97 29.65 -0.99
CA ARG A 73 17.21 30.22 -1.53
C ARG A 73 16.97 31.16 -2.72
N GLU A 74 15.79 31.13 -3.31
CA GLU A 74 15.45 31.91 -4.49
C GLU A 74 14.70 33.20 -4.13
N LYS A 75 14.98 34.27 -4.89
CA LYS A 75 14.25 35.53 -4.83
C LYS A 75 13.31 35.58 -6.04
N TYR A 76 12.10 36.05 -5.81
CA TYR A 76 11.07 36.18 -6.84
C TYR A 76 10.61 37.62 -6.92
N ASP A 77 10.30 38.08 -8.13
CA ASP A 77 9.87 39.46 -8.36
C ASP A 77 8.38 39.66 -8.01
N SER A 78 7.62 38.56 -7.92
CA SER A 78 6.21 38.57 -7.53
C SER A 78 5.79 37.30 -6.77
N LEU A 79 4.66 37.39 -6.05
CA LEU A 79 4.04 36.22 -5.42
C LEU A 79 3.59 35.18 -6.46
N ASP A 80 3.06 35.64 -7.59
CA ASP A 80 2.63 34.79 -8.69
C ASP A 80 3.79 33.96 -9.27
N GLU A 81 4.95 34.59 -9.45
CA GLU A 81 6.15 33.90 -9.91
C GLU A 81 6.66 32.89 -8.89
N ARG A 82 6.65 33.27 -7.61
CA ARG A 82 6.99 32.36 -6.51
C ARG A 82 6.07 31.14 -6.51
N ASP A 83 4.76 31.34 -6.50
CA ASP A 83 3.79 30.24 -6.44
C ASP A 83 3.88 29.34 -7.67
N ALA A 84 4.10 29.92 -8.85
CA ALA A 84 4.30 29.15 -10.06
C ALA A 84 5.56 28.29 -10.00
N ASN A 85 6.69 28.85 -9.56
CA ASN A 85 7.94 28.11 -9.40
C ASN A 85 7.77 26.98 -8.39
N TYR A 86 7.22 27.29 -7.21
CA TYR A 86 6.98 26.32 -6.15
C TYR A 86 6.09 25.17 -6.63
N CYS A 87 4.95 25.46 -7.27
CA CYS A 87 4.05 24.41 -7.75
C CYS A 87 4.70 23.53 -8.83
N GLN A 88 5.35 24.13 -9.82
CA GLN A 88 5.95 23.37 -10.92
C GLN A 88 7.11 22.49 -10.40
N VAL A 89 8.01 23.05 -9.60
CA VAL A 89 9.15 22.31 -9.03
C VAL A 89 8.69 21.22 -8.05
N PHE A 90 7.62 21.45 -7.28
CA PHE A 90 7.03 20.45 -6.39
C PHE A 90 6.54 19.22 -7.17
N VAL A 91 5.82 19.45 -8.26
CA VAL A 91 5.32 18.37 -9.14
C VAL A 91 6.46 17.65 -9.84
N GLU A 92 7.52 18.36 -10.27
CA GLU A 92 8.72 17.73 -10.85
C GLU A 92 9.43 16.75 -9.90
N HIS A 93 9.29 16.96 -8.58
CA HIS A 93 9.86 16.07 -7.56
C HIS A 93 8.87 15.00 -7.08
N MET A 94 7.70 14.86 -7.70
CA MET A 94 6.81 13.72 -7.47
C MET A 94 7.14 12.57 -8.42
N THR A 95 7.07 11.35 -7.88
CA THR A 95 7.31 10.13 -8.64
C THR A 95 6.27 9.07 -8.30
N LYS A 96 6.18 8.03 -9.15
CA LYS A 96 5.34 6.85 -8.93
C LYS A 96 3.90 7.21 -8.49
N GLU A 97 3.44 6.70 -7.35
CA GLU A 97 2.10 6.86 -6.81
C GLU A 97 1.77 8.34 -6.54
N ALA A 98 2.75 9.16 -6.14
CA ALA A 98 2.56 10.60 -5.94
C ALA A 98 2.26 11.36 -7.23
N LEU A 99 2.93 11.01 -8.32
CA LEU A 99 2.63 11.62 -9.61
C LEU A 99 1.25 11.19 -10.14
N VAL A 100 0.85 9.94 -9.87
CA VAL A 100 -0.49 9.44 -10.20
C VAL A 100 -1.56 10.16 -9.37
N TRP A 101 -1.34 10.33 -8.06
CA TRP A 101 -2.24 11.10 -7.20
C TRP A 101 -2.44 12.52 -7.73
N PHE A 102 -1.34 13.23 -8.02
CA PHE A 102 -1.40 14.59 -8.54
C PHE A 102 -2.19 14.65 -9.85
N SER A 103 -1.90 13.76 -10.79
CA SER A 103 -2.58 13.72 -12.11
C SER A 103 -4.08 13.45 -12.01
N ASN A 104 -4.54 12.82 -10.91
CA ASN A 104 -5.95 12.53 -10.65
C ASN A 104 -6.69 13.66 -9.93
N LEU A 105 -6.01 14.74 -9.53
CA LEU A 105 -6.68 15.93 -9.02
C LEU A 105 -7.56 16.56 -10.09
N SER A 106 -8.59 17.27 -9.65
CA SER A 106 -9.46 17.99 -10.58
C SER A 106 -8.68 19.06 -11.34
N VAL A 107 -9.09 19.27 -12.60
CA VAL A 107 -8.41 20.22 -13.49
C VAL A 107 -8.60 21.64 -12.95
N GLU A 108 -7.53 22.44 -13.04
CA GLU A 108 -7.53 23.87 -12.65
C GLU A 108 -7.97 24.13 -11.19
N THR A 109 -7.69 23.21 -10.26
CA THR A 109 -7.99 23.42 -8.83
C THR A 109 -6.82 23.91 -8.00
N ILE A 110 -5.59 23.87 -8.53
CA ILE A 110 -4.39 24.32 -7.83
C ILE A 110 -3.97 25.67 -8.41
N ASP A 111 -4.33 26.76 -7.74
CA ASP A 111 -4.02 28.12 -8.20
C ASP A 111 -2.81 28.71 -7.50
N ASN A 112 -2.38 28.17 -6.37
CA ASN A 112 -1.18 28.62 -5.66
C ASN A 112 -0.52 27.45 -4.89
N PHE A 113 0.63 27.72 -4.27
CA PHE A 113 1.37 26.69 -3.53
C PHE A 113 0.64 26.21 -2.27
N ASP A 114 -0.17 27.06 -1.64
CA ASP A 114 -0.96 26.67 -0.47
C ASP A 114 -2.07 25.67 -0.85
N ASP A 115 -2.73 25.85 -2.00
CA ASP A 115 -3.70 24.87 -2.53
C ASP A 115 -3.06 23.50 -2.71
N LEU A 116 -1.86 23.49 -3.32
CA LEU A 116 -1.10 22.26 -3.58
C LEU A 116 -0.70 21.55 -2.30
N THR A 117 -0.09 22.29 -1.36
CA THR A 117 0.39 21.73 -0.10
C THR A 117 -0.75 21.30 0.81
N ASN A 118 -1.88 22.01 0.81
CA ASN A 118 -3.08 21.59 1.53
C ASN A 118 -3.66 20.29 0.96
N ALA A 119 -3.79 20.18 -0.37
CA ALA A 119 -4.26 18.96 -1.01
C ALA A 119 -3.31 17.78 -0.72
N PHE A 120 -2.00 18.02 -0.83
CA PHE A 120 -0.94 17.05 -0.56
C PHE A 120 -0.97 16.55 0.89
N LEU A 121 -0.93 17.46 1.87
CA LEU A 121 -0.92 17.10 3.28
C LEU A 121 -2.23 16.41 3.67
N LYS A 122 -3.37 16.86 3.14
CA LYS A 122 -4.66 16.20 3.36
C LYS A 122 -4.63 14.75 2.87
N HIS A 123 -4.15 14.50 1.66
CA HIS A 123 -4.11 13.14 1.11
C HIS A 123 -3.14 12.22 1.89
N TYR A 124 -1.88 12.62 2.00
CA TYR A 124 -0.83 11.77 2.54
C TYR A 124 -0.85 11.68 4.07
N SER A 125 -1.24 12.73 4.79
CA SER A 125 -1.38 12.65 6.26
C SER A 125 -2.57 11.78 6.66
N MET A 126 -3.69 11.87 5.93
CA MET A 126 -4.85 11.00 6.19
C MET A 126 -4.51 9.54 5.86
N ASN A 127 -3.78 9.27 4.77
CA ASN A 127 -3.36 7.91 4.43
C ASN A 127 -2.43 7.31 5.50
N MET A 128 -1.40 8.05 5.92
CA MET A 128 -0.47 7.62 6.97
C MET A 128 -1.20 7.35 8.31
N THR A 129 -2.13 8.23 8.68
CA THR A 129 -2.97 8.04 9.87
C THR A 129 -3.83 6.78 9.76
N ARG A 130 -4.42 6.54 8.58
CA ARG A 130 -5.24 5.35 8.33
C ARG A 130 -4.41 4.07 8.44
N ILE A 131 -3.24 4.02 7.80
CA ILE A 131 -2.32 2.87 7.85
C ILE A 131 -1.92 2.58 9.30
N THR A 132 -1.49 3.61 10.03
CA THR A 132 -1.10 3.48 11.44
C THR A 132 -2.26 2.94 12.28
N ARG A 133 -3.47 3.51 12.15
CA ARG A 133 -4.66 3.04 12.86
C ARG A 133 -5.03 1.60 12.51
N ASN A 134 -5.03 1.25 11.22
CA ASN A 134 -5.35 -0.08 10.75
C ASN A 134 -4.36 -1.10 11.34
N MET A 135 -3.06 -0.80 11.29
CA MET A 135 -2.00 -1.64 11.84
C MET A 135 -2.19 -1.90 13.35
N PHE A 136 -2.48 -0.87 14.16
CA PHE A 136 -2.71 -1.04 15.60
C PHE A 136 -4.03 -1.70 15.98
N THR A 137 -5.04 -1.62 15.11
CA THR A 137 -6.34 -2.28 15.32
C THR A 137 -6.39 -3.69 14.70
N MET A 138 -5.39 -4.05 13.90
CA MET A 138 -5.31 -5.35 13.25
C MET A 138 -5.02 -6.44 14.28
N THR A 139 -5.97 -7.35 14.43
CA THR A 139 -5.82 -8.52 15.29
C THR A 139 -6.03 -9.80 14.50
N GLN A 140 -5.39 -10.88 14.95
CA GLN A 140 -5.63 -12.22 14.46
C GLN A 140 -6.97 -12.69 15.03
N SER A 141 -7.93 -12.93 14.13
CA SER A 141 -9.28 -13.35 14.49
C SER A 141 -9.28 -14.76 15.07
N LYS A 142 -10.30 -15.09 15.87
CA LYS A 142 -10.44 -16.44 16.43
C LYS A 142 -10.57 -17.46 15.30
N GLY A 143 -9.64 -18.40 15.23
CA GLY A 143 -9.61 -19.44 14.18
C GLY A 143 -8.90 -19.02 12.89
N GLU A 144 -8.46 -17.77 12.78
CA GLU A 144 -7.71 -17.31 11.60
C GLU A 144 -6.33 -17.98 11.52
N PRO A 145 -5.98 -18.62 10.39
CA PRO A 145 -4.64 -19.15 10.16
C PRO A 145 -3.58 -18.04 10.27
N LEU A 146 -2.41 -18.38 10.82
CA LEU A 146 -1.32 -17.42 10.96
C LEU A 146 -0.89 -16.84 9.60
N ARG A 147 -0.95 -17.65 8.54
CA ARG A 147 -0.64 -17.24 7.16
C ARG A 147 -1.52 -16.08 6.70
N GLU A 148 -2.83 -16.15 6.95
CA GLU A 148 -3.78 -15.13 6.52
C GLU A 148 -3.54 -13.82 7.28
N PHE A 149 -3.39 -13.91 8.60
CA PHE A 149 -3.09 -12.75 9.43
C PHE A 149 -1.79 -12.06 8.99
N ILE A 150 -0.70 -12.81 8.79
CA ILE A 150 0.58 -12.26 8.33
C ILE A 150 0.45 -11.65 6.93
N GLY A 151 -0.35 -12.25 6.04
CA GLY A 151 -0.63 -11.69 4.72
C GLY A 151 -1.32 -10.32 4.81
N ARG A 152 -2.36 -10.20 5.63
CA ARG A 152 -3.04 -8.92 5.87
C ARG A 152 -2.11 -7.88 6.49
N PHE A 153 -1.31 -8.29 7.47
CA PHE A 153 -0.36 -7.41 8.14
C PHE A 153 0.68 -6.88 7.16
N LYS A 154 1.29 -7.75 6.34
CA LYS A 154 2.25 -7.36 5.31
C LYS A 154 1.68 -6.32 4.36
N ASN A 155 0.47 -6.54 3.86
CA ASN A 155 -0.16 -5.64 2.90
C ASN A 155 -0.38 -4.22 3.46
N GLU A 156 -0.70 -4.09 4.75
CA GLU A 156 -0.86 -2.77 5.38
C GLU A 156 0.50 -2.08 5.64
N THR A 157 1.58 -2.86 5.75
CA THR A 157 2.94 -2.34 6.05
C THR A 157 3.83 -2.13 4.83
N LEU A 158 3.37 -2.41 3.61
CA LEU A 158 4.16 -2.28 2.37
C LEU A 158 4.68 -0.86 2.11
N ASP A 159 4.00 0.17 2.65
CA ASP A 159 4.26 1.58 2.35
C ASP A 159 4.98 2.32 3.50
N LEU A 160 5.68 1.61 4.39
CA LEU A 160 6.20 2.16 5.66
C LEU A 160 7.73 2.41 5.70
N ASP A 161 8.37 2.73 4.57
CA ASP A 161 9.83 2.89 4.46
C ASP A 161 10.45 3.90 5.45
N ASP A 162 9.66 4.85 5.96
CA ASP A 162 10.10 5.91 6.87
C ASP A 162 9.66 5.72 8.34
N MET A 163 9.03 4.57 8.65
CA MET A 163 8.54 4.25 9.99
C MET A 163 9.58 3.45 10.79
N PRO A 164 9.90 3.84 12.04
CA PRO A 164 10.80 3.05 12.89
C PRO A 164 10.25 1.65 13.14
N ASP A 165 11.06 0.61 12.89
CA ASP A 165 10.69 -0.81 13.01
C ASP A 165 9.98 -1.20 14.31
N ILE A 166 10.29 -0.50 15.42
CA ILE A 166 9.64 -0.73 16.71
C ILE A 166 8.11 -0.61 16.63
N VAL A 167 7.60 0.32 15.82
CA VAL A 167 6.15 0.59 15.71
C VAL A 167 5.40 -0.59 15.07
N PRO A 168 5.76 -1.07 13.85
CA PRO A 168 5.12 -2.25 13.28
C PRO A 168 5.43 -3.53 14.05
N LEU A 169 6.60 -3.66 14.70
CA LEU A 169 6.90 -4.83 15.53
C LEU A 169 5.96 -4.95 16.74
N GLU A 170 5.71 -3.84 17.42
CA GLU A 170 4.77 -3.82 18.54
C GLU A 170 3.34 -4.12 18.08
N ALA A 171 2.90 -3.52 16.97
CA ALA A 171 1.59 -3.79 16.41
C ALA A 171 1.43 -5.26 15.99
N LEU A 172 2.44 -5.85 15.33
CA LEU A 172 2.46 -7.26 14.97
C LEU A 172 2.32 -8.15 16.21
N ARG A 173 3.16 -7.92 17.22
CA ARG A 173 3.13 -8.69 18.48
C ARG A 173 1.78 -8.57 19.16
N ASN A 174 1.23 -7.36 19.26
CA ASN A 174 -0.04 -7.11 19.94
C ASN A 174 -1.22 -7.70 19.17
N GLY A 175 -1.20 -7.66 17.84
CA GLY A 175 -2.22 -8.19 16.95
C GLY A 175 -2.32 -9.71 16.94
N LEU A 176 -1.21 -10.43 17.18
CA LEU A 176 -1.22 -11.89 17.24
C LEU A 176 -2.13 -12.44 18.36
N SER A 177 -2.79 -13.57 18.08
CA SER A 177 -3.63 -14.28 19.04
C SER A 177 -2.84 -14.59 20.32
N TYR A 178 -3.48 -14.48 21.48
CA TYR A 178 -2.86 -14.69 22.79
C TYR A 178 -2.24 -16.08 22.96
N ASN A 179 -2.76 -17.08 22.26
CA ASN A 179 -2.27 -18.47 22.26
C ASN A 179 -1.27 -18.78 21.13
N SER A 180 -0.85 -17.77 20.36
CA SER A 180 0.07 -17.95 19.24
C SER A 180 1.48 -18.26 19.73
N LYS A 181 2.04 -19.39 19.28
CA LYS A 181 3.45 -19.74 19.51
C LYS A 181 4.43 -18.76 18.89
N PHE A 182 4.03 -18.09 17.82
CA PHE A 182 4.83 -17.03 17.24
C PHE A 182 4.84 -15.77 18.14
N LYS A 183 3.72 -15.44 18.80
CA LYS A 183 3.67 -14.34 19.78
C LYS A 183 4.57 -14.61 21.00
N GLU A 184 4.54 -15.84 21.50
CA GLU A 184 5.42 -16.30 22.58
C GLU A 184 6.89 -16.13 22.18
N ASP A 185 7.25 -16.58 20.96
CA ASP A 185 8.59 -16.45 20.43
C ASP A 185 9.06 -14.99 20.25
N LEU A 186 8.20 -14.11 19.75
CA LEU A 186 8.49 -12.67 19.65
C LEU A 186 8.66 -12.00 21.01
N SER A 187 7.97 -12.51 22.05
CA SER A 187 8.09 -11.98 23.42
C SER A 187 9.39 -12.42 24.08
N LEU A 188 9.81 -13.67 23.84
CA LEU A 188 11.03 -14.24 24.40
C LEU A 188 12.29 -13.78 23.65
N ARG A 189 12.17 -13.62 22.33
CA ARG A 189 13.26 -13.22 21.43
C ARG A 189 12.75 -12.08 20.54
N PRO A 190 12.75 -10.83 21.03
CA PRO A 190 12.34 -9.67 20.25
C PRO A 190 13.17 -9.55 18.97
N SER A 191 12.49 -9.32 17.84
CA SER A 191 13.15 -8.97 16.58
C SER A 191 13.53 -7.49 16.59
N THR A 192 14.61 -7.15 15.90
CA THR A 192 15.06 -5.75 15.71
C THR A 192 14.48 -5.10 14.47
N THR A 193 14.15 -5.90 13.44
CA THR A 193 13.57 -5.43 12.18
C THR A 193 12.25 -6.14 11.90
N LEU A 194 11.34 -5.46 11.21
CA LEU A 194 10.08 -6.08 10.77
C LEU A 194 10.35 -7.25 9.81
N GLU A 195 11.35 -7.12 8.92
CA GLU A 195 11.72 -8.17 7.97
C GLU A 195 12.11 -9.48 8.68
N ASP A 196 12.91 -9.42 9.74
CA ASP A 196 13.28 -10.60 10.54
C ASP A 196 12.05 -11.26 11.17
N ALA A 197 11.16 -10.47 11.77
CA ALA A 197 9.92 -10.99 12.35
C ALA A 197 9.05 -11.68 11.28
N LEU A 198 8.88 -11.05 10.11
CA LEU A 198 8.11 -11.60 9.01
C LEU A 198 8.76 -12.87 8.43
N HIS A 199 10.08 -12.96 8.39
CA HIS A 199 10.80 -14.16 8.00
C HIS A 199 10.57 -15.29 9.01
N ARG A 200 10.77 -15.02 10.31
CA ARG A 200 10.52 -15.98 11.40
C ARG A 200 9.10 -16.51 11.41
N SER A 201 8.12 -15.68 11.08
CA SER A 201 6.70 -16.08 11.01
C SER A 201 6.48 -17.29 10.09
N GLN A 202 7.27 -17.44 9.01
CA GLN A 202 7.14 -18.54 8.06
C GLN A 202 7.39 -19.90 8.71
N ASN A 203 8.33 -19.97 9.65
CA ASN A 203 8.61 -21.20 10.40
C ASN A 203 7.40 -21.63 11.24
N TYR A 204 6.69 -20.66 11.83
CA TYR A 204 5.50 -20.93 12.65
C TYR A 204 4.27 -21.22 11.81
N ILE A 205 4.16 -20.62 10.62
CA ILE A 205 3.14 -20.96 9.63
C ILE A 205 3.32 -22.44 9.23
N PHE A 206 4.52 -22.80 8.79
CA PHE A 206 4.83 -24.19 8.41
C PHE A 206 4.59 -25.16 9.56
N LEU A 207 5.10 -24.87 10.76
CA LEU A 207 4.93 -25.73 11.94
C LEU A 207 3.45 -25.96 12.30
N LYS A 208 2.61 -24.93 12.15
CA LYS A 208 1.18 -25.05 12.44
C LYS A 208 0.47 -25.87 11.38
N GLU A 209 0.69 -25.57 10.11
CA GLU A 209 0.08 -26.28 8.98
C GLU A 209 0.49 -27.76 8.93
N ASP A 210 1.76 -28.06 9.21
CA ASP A 210 2.26 -29.45 9.29
C ASP A 210 1.58 -30.21 10.44
N LYS A 211 1.45 -29.60 11.62
CA LYS A 211 0.72 -30.19 12.76
C LYS A 211 -0.75 -30.43 12.45
N ASP A 212 -1.42 -29.46 11.84
CA ASP A 212 -2.84 -29.55 11.48
C ASP A 212 -3.04 -30.67 10.44
N PHE A 213 -2.16 -30.78 9.43
CA PHE A 213 -2.16 -31.86 8.45
C PHE A 213 -2.02 -33.26 9.09
N TYR A 214 -1.07 -33.45 10.01
CA TYR A 214 -0.92 -34.72 10.70
C TYR A 214 -2.08 -35.01 11.67
N ALA A 215 -2.64 -33.99 12.33
CA ALA A 215 -3.81 -34.15 13.18
C ALA A 215 -5.02 -34.66 12.40
N GLU A 216 -5.28 -34.13 11.20
CA GLU A 216 -6.33 -34.62 10.30
C GLU A 216 -6.07 -36.06 9.85
N LYS A 217 -4.83 -36.38 9.45
CA LYS A 217 -4.45 -37.71 8.97
C LYS A 217 -4.55 -38.79 10.06
N HIS A 218 -4.21 -38.46 11.30
CA HIS A 218 -4.23 -39.39 12.44
C HIS A 218 -5.56 -39.40 13.21
N GLY A 219 -6.43 -38.39 13.04
CA GLY A 219 -7.76 -38.33 13.64
C GLY A 219 -8.82 -39.27 13.03
N VAL A 220 -8.60 -39.79 11.82
CA VAL A 220 -9.58 -40.63 11.08
C VAL A 220 -9.49 -42.14 11.40
N LYS A 221 -8.57 -42.59 12.27
CA LYS A 221 -8.49 -44.00 12.67
C LYS A 221 -8.69 -44.22 14.16
N ARG A 222 -9.95 -44.45 14.57
CA ARG A 222 -10.36 -45.47 15.56
C ARG A 222 -11.89 -45.44 15.77
N SER A 223 -12.60 -46.22 14.97
CA SER A 223 -13.84 -46.87 15.39
C SER A 223 -13.88 -48.28 14.80
N PHE A 224 -13.41 -49.25 15.58
CA PHE A 224 -13.84 -50.63 15.40
C PHE A 224 -14.92 -50.89 16.46
N PRO A 225 -16.12 -51.35 16.06
CA PRO A 225 -17.15 -51.70 17.03
C PRO A 225 -16.76 -53.01 17.70
N PHE A 226 -16.46 -52.95 19.01
CA PHE A 226 -16.32 -54.17 19.81
C PHE A 226 -17.72 -54.76 20.01
N THR A 227 -17.98 -55.88 19.36
CA THR A 227 -19.24 -56.63 19.51
C THR A 227 -19.01 -57.80 20.47
N GLU A 228 -19.84 -57.79 21.52
CA GLU A 228 -20.28 -58.89 22.41
C GLU A 228 -19.29 -59.69 23.26
N MET A 229 -19.60 -59.79 24.56
CA MET A 229 -20.13 -61.03 25.16
C MET A 229 -20.70 -60.74 26.55
N THR A 230 -22.03 -60.76 26.68
CA THR A 230 -22.76 -60.77 27.95
C THR A 230 -22.63 -62.15 28.61
N ALA A 231 -22.19 -62.19 29.87
CA ALA A 231 -22.22 -63.40 30.70
C ALA A 231 -23.56 -63.50 31.46
N PRO A 232 -24.16 -64.70 31.63
CA PRO A 232 -25.41 -64.86 32.36
C PRO A 232 -25.24 -64.63 33.87
N ARG A 233 -26.21 -63.91 34.48
CA ARG A 233 -26.32 -63.72 35.93
C ARG A 233 -26.67 -65.04 36.62
N ILE A 234 -25.85 -65.43 37.60
CA ILE A 234 -26.22 -66.41 38.62
C ILE A 234 -27.13 -65.69 39.64
N ILE A 235 -28.33 -66.22 39.87
CA ILE A 235 -29.16 -65.88 41.04
C ILE A 235 -29.35 -67.18 41.80
N GLY A 236 -28.78 -67.25 43.00
CA GLY A 236 -29.04 -68.31 43.95
C GLY A 236 -30.14 -67.92 44.93
N THR A 237 -31.01 -68.88 45.20
CA THR A 237 -31.54 -69.27 46.53
C THR A 237 -32.06 -70.69 46.40
#